data_AF-A0A7W9HHV8-F1
#
_entry.id   AF-A0A7W9HHV8-F1
#
_cell.length_a   1.000
_cell.length_b   1.000
_cell.length_c   1.000
_cell.angle_alpha   90.00
_cell.angle_beta   90.00
_cell.angle_gamma   90.00
#
_symmetry.space_group_name_H-M   'P 1'
#
loop_
_entity.id
_entity.type
_entity.pdbx_description
1 polymer ?
#
loop_
_entity_poly.entity_id
_entity_poly.type
_entity_poly.pdbx_seq_one_letter_code
_entity_poly.pdbx_strand_id
1 'polypeptide(L)'
;MEDLDQRKRKRPGVAFAGFLVPFALLMAVMAAHRAQSFDALGWHGGEYAYAFIGVALGAVVVGALLKAARPPWPSVGTGMILAGTVGVLIAIAIVALFVIAFSGMVS
;
A
#
# COMPACT_ATOMS: atom_id res chain seq x y z
N MET A 1 2.41 39.14 24.96
CA MET A 1 2.17 37.74 25.36
C MET A 1 0.98 37.21 24.56
N GLU A 2 1.10 37.21 23.23
CA GLU A 2 0.07 36.71 22.30
C GLU A 2 0.63 35.50 21.52
N ASP A 3 1.40 34.67 22.21
CA ASP A 3 1.96 33.40 21.73
C ASP A 3 1.00 32.21 21.98
N LEU A 4 -0.26 32.49 22.28
CA LEU A 4 -1.25 31.47 22.61
C LEU A 4 -2.18 31.23 21.41
N ASP A 5 -2.17 29.98 20.94
CA ASP A 5 -3.26 29.31 20.21
C ASP A 5 -3.25 29.21 18.68
N GLN A 6 -2.18 29.63 17.99
CA GLN A 6 -1.96 29.18 16.60
C GLN A 6 -1.08 27.92 16.46
N ARG A 7 -1.02 27.07 17.50
CA ARG A 7 -0.68 25.66 17.25
C ARG A 7 -1.87 25.00 16.55
N LYS A 8 -1.99 25.27 15.26
CA LYS A 8 -2.70 24.46 14.26
C LYS A 8 -2.40 23.01 14.62
N ARG A 9 -3.31 22.35 15.35
CA ARG A 9 -3.18 20.95 15.75
C ARG A 9 -3.01 20.19 14.44
N LYS A 10 -1.77 19.93 14.05
CA LYS A 10 -1.43 18.91 13.06
C LYS A 10 -2.08 17.68 13.65
N ARG A 11 -3.21 17.25 13.08
CA ARG A 11 -3.91 16.03 13.50
C ARG A 11 -3.22 14.88 12.77
N PRO A 12 -2.18 14.24 13.32
CA PRO A 12 -1.45 13.16 12.64
C PRO A 12 -2.37 11.98 12.30
N GLY A 13 -3.50 11.83 13.01
CA GLY A 13 -4.45 10.74 12.80
C GLY A 13 -5.03 10.67 11.37
N VAL A 14 -5.14 11.80 10.67
CA VAL A 14 -5.66 11.83 9.29
C VAL A 14 -4.63 11.28 8.29
N ALA A 15 -3.33 11.52 8.52
CA ALA A 15 -2.26 10.90 7.74
C ALA A 15 -2.22 9.38 7.96
N PHE A 16 -2.46 8.97 9.21
CA PHE A 16 -2.50 7.57 9.61
C PHE A 16 -3.63 6.81 8.91
N ALA A 17 -4.81 7.41 8.79
CA ALA A 17 -5.93 6.81 8.08
C ALA A 17 -5.61 6.55 6.59
N GLY A 18 -4.96 7.51 5.92
CA GLY A 18 -4.54 7.35 4.53
C GLY A 18 -3.51 6.25 4.32
N PHE A 19 -2.65 5.98 5.31
CA PHE A 19 -1.72 4.86 5.28
C PHE A 19 -2.40 3.53 5.64
N LEU A 20 -3.26 3.54 6.66
CA LEU A 20 -3.82 2.34 7.27
C LEU A 20 -4.72 1.55 6.30
N VAL A 21 -5.51 2.24 5.47
CA VAL A 21 -6.42 1.59 4.52
C VAL A 21 -5.66 0.72 3.51
N PRO A 22 -4.74 1.26 2.69
CA PRO A 22 -3.97 0.45 1.75
C PRO A 22 -3.08 -0.57 2.47
N PHE A 23 -2.51 -0.23 3.64
CA PHE A 23 -1.71 -1.18 4.41
C PHE A 23 -2.52 -2.39 4.88
N ALA A 24 -3.71 -2.17 5.46
CA ALA A 24 -4.61 -3.24 5.88
C ALA A 24 -5.05 -4.09 4.70
N LEU A 25 -5.29 -3.47 3.53
CA LEU A 25 -5.69 -4.18 2.32
C LEU A 25 -4.55 -5.08 1.79
N LEU A 26 -3.30 -4.60 1.78
CA LEU A 26 -2.13 -5.40 1.43
C LEU A 26 -1.94 -6.58 2.40
N MET A 27 -2.10 -6.33 3.71
CA MET A 27 -2.03 -7.37 4.73
C MET A 27 -3.16 -8.40 4.58
N ALA A 28 -4.37 -7.96 4.24
CA ALA A 28 -5.50 -8.85 3.99
C ALA A 28 -5.26 -9.74 2.77
N VAL A 29 -4.71 -9.22 1.67
CA VAL A 29 -4.34 -10.03 0.50
C VAL A 29 -3.30 -11.08 0.88
N MET A 30 -2.29 -10.70 1.66
CA MET A 30 -1.24 -11.63 2.11
C MET A 30 -1.80 -12.73 3.04
N ALA A 31 -2.69 -12.35 3.97
CA ALA A 31 -3.37 -13.29 4.85
C ALA A 31 -4.29 -14.24 4.07
N ALA A 32 -5.05 -13.72 3.09
CA ALA A 32 -5.92 -14.52 2.23
C ALA A 32 -5.12 -15.51 1.38
N HIS A 33 -3.96 -15.11 0.87
CA HIS A 33 -3.05 -16.02 0.15
C HIS A 33 -2.54 -17.14 1.05
N ARG A 34 -2.07 -16.80 2.26
CA ARG A 34 -1.60 -17.77 3.27
C ARG A 34 -2.68 -18.77 3.69
N ALA A 35 -3.91 -18.29 3.81
CA ALA A 35 -5.05 -19.10 4.23
C ALA A 35 -5.80 -19.74 3.05
N GLN A 36 -5.32 -19.59 1.81
CA GLN A 36 -5.96 -20.14 0.61
C GLN A 36 -7.46 -19.79 0.54
N SER A 37 -7.82 -18.58 1.02
CA SER A 37 -9.21 -18.24 1.34
C SER A 37 -10.11 -18.16 0.11
N PHE A 38 -9.54 -17.92 -1.07
CA PHE A 38 -10.25 -17.84 -2.33
C PHE A 38 -10.00 -19.04 -3.26
N ASP A 39 -9.45 -20.15 -2.76
CA ASP A 39 -9.22 -21.36 -3.58
C ASP A 39 -10.55 -21.93 -4.10
N ALA A 40 -11.63 -21.84 -3.30
CA ALA A 40 -12.98 -22.21 -3.73
C ALA A 40 -13.53 -21.34 -4.88
N LEU A 41 -12.94 -20.16 -5.10
CA LEU A 41 -13.25 -19.23 -6.20
C LEU A 41 -12.23 -19.37 -7.35
N GLY A 42 -11.35 -20.37 -7.30
CA GLY A 42 -10.35 -20.64 -8.33
C GLY A 42 -9.13 -19.74 -8.28
N TRP A 43 -8.90 -19.00 -7.19
CA TRP A 43 -7.70 -18.18 -7.06
C TRP A 43 -6.47 -19.05 -6.82
N HIS A 44 -5.40 -18.77 -7.56
CA HIS A 44 -4.08 -19.34 -7.34
C HIS A 44 -3.10 -18.23 -6.94
N GLY A 45 -1.83 -18.59 -6.68
CA GLY A 45 -0.82 -17.64 -6.22
C GLY A 45 -0.65 -16.40 -7.10
N GLY A 46 -0.88 -16.51 -8.41
CA GLY A 46 -0.79 -15.40 -9.35
C GLY A 46 -1.87 -14.34 -9.13
N GLU A 47 -3.11 -14.76 -8.86
CA GLU A 47 -4.27 -13.88 -8.64
C GLU A 47 -4.09 -13.03 -7.39
N TYR A 48 -3.56 -13.60 -6.30
CA TYR A 48 -3.19 -12.84 -5.11
C TYR A 48 -2.06 -11.84 -5.40
N ALA A 49 -1.09 -12.20 -6.25
CA ALA A 49 -0.02 -11.29 -6.66
C ALA A 49 -0.57 -10.11 -7.49
N TYR A 50 -1.48 -10.36 -8.43
CA TYR A 50 -2.15 -9.29 -9.19
C TYR A 50 -2.97 -8.38 -8.28
N ALA A 51 -3.71 -8.94 -7.31
CA ALA A 51 -4.44 -8.16 -6.33
C ALA A 51 -3.50 -7.29 -5.48
N PHE A 52 -2.39 -7.84 -5.00
CA PHE A 52 -1.39 -7.10 -4.22
C PHE A 52 -0.80 -5.93 -5.02
N ILE A 53 -0.38 -6.17 -6.27
CA ILE A 53 0.15 -5.13 -7.16
C ILE A 53 -0.92 -4.08 -7.45
N GLY A 54 -2.15 -4.50 -7.74
CA GLY A 54 -3.28 -3.61 -8.00
C GLY A 54 -3.57 -2.69 -6.81
N VAL A 55 -3.53 -3.21 -5.58
CA VAL A 55 -3.68 -2.40 -4.37
C VAL A 55 -2.52 -1.42 -4.20
N ALA A 56 -1.28 -1.87 -4.39
CA ALA A 56 -0.10 -1.03 -4.23
C ALA A 56 -0.10 0.14 -5.24
N LEU A 57 -0.30 -0.15 -6.53
CA LEU A 57 -0.37 0.86 -7.59
C LEU A 57 -1.60 1.76 -7.43
N GLY A 58 -2.77 1.16 -7.14
CA GLY A 58 -4.00 1.90 -6.88
C GLY A 58 -3.86 2.89 -5.74
N ALA A 59 -3.21 2.50 -4.64
CA ALA A 59 -2.93 3.39 -3.51
C ALA A 59 -2.05 4.58 -3.89
N VAL A 60 -1.01 4.37 -4.70
CA VAL A 60 -0.16 5.47 -5.22
C VAL A 60 -0.97 6.41 -6.11
N VAL A 61 -1.71 5.87 -7.07
CA VAL A 61 -2.49 6.67 -8.03
C VAL A 61 -3.59 7.46 -7.31
N VAL A 62 -4.38 6.81 -6.46
CA VAL A 62 -5.44 7.48 -5.70
C VAL A 62 -4.86 8.52 -4.74
N GLY A 63 -3.74 8.19 -4.07
CA GLY A 63 -3.04 9.15 -3.21
C GLY A 63 -2.52 10.38 -3.98
N ALA A 64 -2.01 10.19 -5.20
CA ALA A 64 -1.57 11.26 -6.08
C ALA A 64 -2.74 12.13 -6.56
N LEU A 65 -3.85 11.52 -6.96
CA LEU A 65 -5.08 12.22 -7.35
C LEU A 65 -5.65 13.03 -6.19
N LEU A 66 -5.71 12.44 -4.98
CA LEU A 66 -6.11 13.16 -3.78
C LEU A 66 -5.20 14.34 -3.52
N LYS A 67 -3.88 14.22 -3.72
CA LYS A 67 -2.97 15.36 -3.55
C LYS A 67 -3.20 16.45 -4.60
N ALA A 68 -3.48 16.07 -5.85
CA ALA A 68 -3.78 16.99 -6.94
C ALA A 68 -5.10 17.75 -6.72
N ALA A 69 -6.12 17.09 -6.16
CA ALA A 69 -7.42 17.69 -5.87
C ALA A 69 -7.42 18.69 -4.70
N ARG A 70 -6.29 18.82 -3.97
CA ARG A 70 -6.13 19.73 -2.81
C ARG A 70 -7.29 19.67 -1.78
N PRO A 71 -7.72 18.48 -1.33
CA PRO A 71 -8.77 18.35 -0.34
C PRO A 71 -8.34 18.96 1.00
N PRO A 72 -9.28 19.26 1.91
CA PRO A 72 -8.99 19.79 3.24
C PRO A 72 -8.13 18.86 4.13
N TRP A 73 -7.80 17.66 3.63
CA TRP A 73 -7.12 16.56 4.31
C TRP A 73 -5.87 16.13 3.52
N PRO A 74 -4.92 17.05 3.21
CA PRO A 74 -3.83 16.76 2.27
C PRO A 74 -2.90 15.63 2.74
N SER A 75 -2.87 15.35 4.04
CA SER A 75 -2.06 14.28 4.63
C SER A 75 -2.59 12.87 4.34
N VAL A 76 -3.86 12.71 3.96
CA VAL A 76 -4.42 11.40 3.54
C VAL A 76 -3.73 10.92 2.27
N GLY A 77 -3.61 11.80 1.27
CA GLY A 77 -2.95 11.47 0.00
C GLY A 77 -1.49 11.08 0.20
N THR A 78 -0.77 11.76 1.10
CA THR A 78 0.60 11.38 1.47
C THR A 78 0.68 10.01 2.12
N GLY A 79 -0.23 9.68 3.03
CA GLY A 79 -0.29 8.36 3.66
C GLY A 79 -0.55 7.24 2.65
N MET A 80 -1.46 7.46 1.69
CA MET A 80 -1.77 6.50 0.63
C MET A 80 -0.59 6.28 -0.31
N ILE A 81 0.09 7.36 -0.72
CA ILE A 81 1.31 7.25 -1.54
C ILE A 81 2.38 6.47 -0.79
N LEU A 82 2.62 6.79 0.49
CA LEU A 82 3.65 6.11 1.29
C LEU A 82 3.39 4.61 1.37
N ALA A 83 2.17 4.20 1.75
CA ALA A 83 1.78 2.79 1.83
C ALA A 83 1.89 2.10 0.46
N GLY A 84 1.40 2.74 -0.60
CA GLY A 84 1.47 2.22 -1.96
C GLY A 84 2.91 2.04 -2.44
N THR A 85 3.79 3.03 -2.22
CA THR A 85 5.21 2.95 -2.57
C THR A 85 5.91 1.82 -1.82
N VAL A 86 5.64 1.65 -0.52
CA VAL A 86 6.17 0.52 0.25
C VAL A 86 5.69 -0.81 -0.34
N GLY A 87 4.40 -0.93 -0.66
CA GLY A 87 3.85 -2.13 -1.32
C GLY A 87 4.52 -2.43 -2.67
N VAL A 88 4.75 -1.41 -3.50
CA VAL A 88 5.46 -1.57 -4.79
C VAL A 88 6.89 -2.04 -4.58
N LEU A 89 7.62 -1.46 -3.61
CA LEU A 89 8.99 -1.88 -3.31
C LEU A 89 9.06 -3.34 -2.83
N ILE A 90 8.10 -3.76 -2.01
CA ILE A 90 7.97 -5.15 -1.57
C ILE A 90 7.72 -6.07 -2.77
N ALA A 91 6.81 -5.71 -3.67
CA ALA A 91 6.55 -6.50 -4.87
C ALA A 91 7.80 -6.64 -5.75
N ILE A 92 8.54 -5.54 -5.97
CA ILE A 92 9.81 -5.56 -6.72
C ILE A 92 10.83 -6.46 -6.05
N ALA A 93 10.98 -6.38 -4.73
CA ALA A 93 11.92 -7.22 -3.97
C ALA A 93 11.56 -8.70 -4.10
N ILE A 94 10.28 -9.06 -4.01
CA ILE A 94 9.81 -10.44 -4.17
C ILE A 94 10.13 -10.96 -5.57
N VAL A 95 9.84 -10.17 -6.62
CA VAL A 95 10.15 -10.54 -8.01
C VAL A 95 11.67 -10.73 -8.20
N ALA A 96 12.48 -9.80 -7.69
CA ALA A 96 13.93 -9.90 -7.78
C ALA A 96 14.47 -11.17 -7.08
N LEU A 97 13.98 -11.48 -5.88
CA LEU A 97 14.33 -12.71 -5.18
C LEU A 97 13.95 -13.96 -5.98
N PHE A 98 12.78 -13.96 -6.62
CA PHE A 98 12.33 -15.06 -7.46
C PHE A 98 13.26 -15.27 -8.67
N VAL A 99 13.64 -14.18 -9.34
CA VAL A 99 14.58 -14.21 -10.48
C VAL A 99 15.96 -14.72 -10.06
N ILE A 100 16.48 -14.25 -8.91
CA ILE A 100 17.77 -14.70 -8.37
C ILE A 100 17.72 -16.20 -8.05
N ALA A 101 16.67 -16.65 -7.37
CA ALA A 101 16.50 -18.06 -7.00
C ALA A 101 16.43 -18.97 -8.24
N PHE A 102 15.66 -18.57 -9.26
CA PHE A 102 15.57 -19.33 -10.52
C PHE A 102 16.88 -19.32 -11.31
N SER A 103 17.59 -18.18 -11.32
CA SER A 103 18.87 -18.08 -12.04
C SER A 103 19.95 -18.97 -11.42
N GLY A 104 19.98 -19.09 -10.09
CA GLY A 104 20.90 -20.00 -9.39
C GLY A 104 20.55 -21.48 -9.48
N MET A 105 19.31 -21.83 -9.87
CA MET A 105 18.92 -23.22 -10.14
C MET A 105 19.27 -23.69 -11.55
N VAL A 106 19.53 -22.76 -12.47
CA VAL A 106 19.80 -23.05 -13.90
C VAL A 106 21.31 -23.02 -14.23
N SER A 107 22.16 -22.58 -13.28
CA SER A 107 23.62 -22.59 -13.37
C SER A 107 24.25 -23.84 -12.75
#